data_AF-A0A554J9U8-F1
#
_entry.id   AF-A0A554J9U8-F1
#
_cell.length_a   1.000
_cell.length_b   1.000
_cell.length_c   1.000
_cell.angle_alpha   90.00
_cell.angle_beta   90.00
_cell.angle_gamma   90.00
#
_symmetry.space_group_name_H-M   'P 1'
#
loop_
_entity.id
_entity.type
_entity.pdbx_description
1 polymer ?
#
loop_
_entity_poly.entity_id
_entity_poly.type
_entity_poly.pdbx_seq_one_letter_code
_entity_poly.pdbx_strand_id
1 'polypeptide(L)' 'GLIKMVDDGENDEKIICVPAKDPRYDHIQDLADLSAHIPKEIQHFFEHYKDLQNKKCQILAIEGAASAKEMIISSKENHA' A
#
# COMPACT_ATOMS: atom_id res chain seq x y z
N GLY A 1 -3.58 -2.02 4.85
CA GLY A 1 -3.29 -0.61 4.50
C GLY A 1 -3.38 -0.42 3.01
N LEU A 2 -3.40 0.83 2.56
CA LEU A 2 -3.47 1.25 1.16
C LEU A 2 -2.36 2.27 0.91
N ILE A 3 -1.58 2.07 -0.16
CA ILE A 3 -0.64 3.06 -0.68
C ILE A 3 -1.32 3.72 -1.86
N LYS A 4 -1.52 5.03 -1.80
CA LYS A 4 -1.92 5.86 -2.95
C LYS A 4 -0.65 6.39 -3.57
N MET A 5 -0.36 6.00 -4.81
CA MET A 5 0.81 6.48 -5.53
C MET A 5 0.52 6.76 -6.99
N VAL A 6 1.34 7.64 -7.55
CA VAL A 6 1.40 7.93 -8.98
C VAL A 6 2.71 7.36 -9.52
N ASP A 7 2.61 6.50 -10.52
CA ASP A 7 3.72 5.88 -11.23
C ASP A 7 3.68 6.35 -12.68
N ASP A 8 4.67 7.14 -13.09
CA ASP A 8 4.78 7.63 -14.47
C ASP A 8 3.55 8.42 -14.97
N GLY A 9 2.86 9.09 -14.04
CA GLY A 9 1.65 9.88 -14.31
C GLY A 9 0.33 9.11 -14.22
N GLU A 10 0.38 7.80 -13.97
CA GLU A 10 -0.80 6.97 -13.79
C GLU A 10 -1.02 6.64 -12.31
N ASN A 11 -2.28 6.52 -11.89
CA ASN A 11 -2.62 6.06 -10.54
C ASN A 11 -2.28 4.57 -10.42
N ASP A 12 -1.53 4.21 -9.38
CA ASP A 12 -1.09 2.84 -9.12
C ASP A 12 -1.24 2.51 -7.63
N GLU A 13 -2.48 2.41 -7.15
CA GLU A 13 -2.75 2.06 -5.75
C GLU A 13 -2.28 0.64 -5.39
N LYS A 14 -1.70 0.47 -4.20
CA LYS A 14 -1.20 -0.83 -3.70
C LYS A 14 -1.80 -1.20 -2.35
N ILE A 15 -2.15 -2.47 -2.18
CA ILE A 15 -2.66 -3.00 -0.91
C ILE A 15 -1.50 -3.53 -0.06
N ILE A 16 -1.46 -3.12 1.21
CA ILE A 16 -0.60 -3.70 2.25
C ILE A 16 -1.43 -4.72 3.03
N CYS A 17 -1.03 -5.99 3.00
CA CYS A 17 -1.71 -7.10 3.67
C CYS A 17 -0.75 -8.02 4.42
N VAL A 18 -1.30 -8.87 5.27
CA VAL A 18 -0.59 -9.92 6.01
C VAL A 18 -1.20 -11.29 5.68
N PRO A 19 -0.48 -12.41 5.84
CA PRO A 19 -1.03 -13.73 5.60
C PRO A 19 -2.15 -14.08 6.59
N ALA A 20 -3.33 -14.46 6.09
CA ALA A 20 -4.52 -14.70 6.91
C ALA A 20 -4.49 -15.98 7.78
N LYS A 21 -3.52 -16.88 7.58
CA LYS A 21 -3.41 -18.17 8.28
C LYS A 21 -2.08 -18.34 9.02
N ASP A 22 -1.36 -17.25 9.21
CA ASP A 22 -0.09 -17.25 9.92
C ASP A 22 -0.29 -16.58 11.28
N PRO A 23 -0.26 -17.35 12.39
CA PRO A 23 -0.58 -16.82 13.73
C PRO A 23 0.38 -15.73 14.19
N ARG A 24 1.55 -15.60 13.54
CA ARG A 24 2.48 -14.48 13.79
C ARG A 24 1.86 -13.13 13.47
N TYR A 25 0.83 -13.06 12.64
CA TYR A 25 0.21 -11.83 12.16
C TYR A 25 -1.21 -11.59 12.70
N ASP A 26 -1.75 -12.48 13.54
CA ASP A 26 -3.14 -12.38 14.04
C ASP A 26 -3.42 -11.07 14.78
N HIS A 27 -2.40 -10.50 15.41
CA HIS A 27 -2.50 -9.24 16.16
C HIS A 27 -2.45 -7.98 15.26
N ILE A 28 -2.16 -8.13 13.97
CA ILE A 28 -2.03 -6.99 13.03
C ILE A 28 -3.35 -6.81 12.28
N GLN A 29 -4.08 -5.75 12.63
CA GLN A 29 -5.38 -5.41 12.06
C GLN A 29 -5.35 -4.09 11.28
N ASP A 30 -4.41 -3.19 11.60
CA ASP A 30 -4.15 -1.96 10.87
C ASP A 30 -2.64 -1.63 10.82
N LEU A 31 -2.26 -0.60 10.06
CA LEU A 31 -0.89 -0.08 9.99
C LEU A 31 -0.38 0.40 11.36
N ALA A 32 -1.28 0.79 12.26
CA ALA A 32 -0.93 1.21 13.62
C ALA A 32 -0.40 0.05 14.48
N ASP A 33 -0.70 -1.20 14.12
CA ASP A 33 -0.20 -2.39 14.81
C ASP A 33 1.22 -2.78 14.35
N LEU A 34 1.73 -2.11 13.31
CA LEU A 34 3.09 -2.29 12.82
C LEU A 34 4.04 -1.30 13.51
N SER A 35 5.33 -1.65 13.53
CA SER A 35 6.37 -0.68 13.85
C SER A 35 6.26 0.54 12.92
N ALA A 36 6.35 1.75 13.49
CA ALA A 36 6.27 3.01 12.74
C ALA A 36 7.37 3.17 11.66
N HIS A 37 8.40 2.31 11.68
CA HIS A 37 9.41 2.25 10.63
C HIS A 37 8.93 1.51 9.38
N ILE A 38 8.05 0.51 9.50
CA ILE A 38 7.59 -0.32 8.37
C ILE A 38 6.89 0.55 7.30
N PRO A 39 5.90 1.42 7.62
CA PRO A 39 5.28 2.27 6.60
C PRO A 39 6.28 3.23 5.95
N LYS A 40 7.28 3.72 6.70
CA LYS A 40 8.32 4.63 6.18
C LYS A 40 9.27 3.92 5.22
N GLU A 41 9.64 2.68 5.53
CA GLU A 41 10.48 1.86 4.67
C GLU A 41 9.75 1.52 3.36
N ILE A 42 8.46 1.15 3.46
CA ILE A 42 7.60 0.92 2.29
C ILE A 42 7.50 2.19 1.43
N GLN A 43 7.25 3.35 2.05
CA GLN A 43 7.22 4.63 1.36
C GLN A 43 8.53 4.88 0.60
N HIS A 44 9.66 4.81 1.30
CA HIS A 44 10.98 5.05 0.72
C HIS A 44 11.29 4.09 -0.44
N PHE A 45 10.95 2.80 -0.29
CA PHE A 45 11.13 1.83 -1.35
C PHE A 45 10.41 2.25 -2.64
N PHE A 46 9.11 2.55 -2.55
CA PHE A 46 8.32 2.91 -3.74
C PHE A 46 8.65 4.30 -4.31
N GLU A 47 9.18 5.22 -3.51
CA GLU A 47 9.67 6.50 -4.02
C GLU A 47 10.94 6.33 -4.87
N HIS A 48 11.79 5.34 -4.58
CA HIS A 48 13.14 5.24 -5.17
C HIS A 48 13.40 4.01 -6.05
N TYR A 49 12.57 2.97 -6.01
CA TYR A 49 12.86 1.70 -6.70
C TYR A 49 13.02 1.82 -8.23
N LYS A 50 12.59 2.93 -8.82
CA LYS A 50 12.64 3.22 -10.26
C LYS A 50 13.58 4.35 -10.65
N ASP A 51 14.37 4.88 -9.71
CA ASP A 51 15.28 6.01 -9.96
C ASP A 51 16.25 5.72 -11.13
N LEU A 52 16.81 4.50 -11.19
CA LEU A 52 17.74 4.10 -12.28
C LEU A 52 17.06 3.97 -13.65
N GLN A 53 15.73 3.89 -13.68
CA GLN A 53 14.95 3.86 -14.92
C GLN A 53 14.59 5.27 -15.41
N ASN A 54 15.01 6.33 -14.69
CA ASN A 54 14.60 7.72 -14.90
C ASN A 54 13.07 7.88 -14.89
N LYS A 55 12.36 7.04 -14.14
CA LYS A 55 10.91 7.14 -13.93
C LYS A 55 10.64 7.74 -12.56
N LYS A 56 9.58 8.54 -12.48
CA LYS A 56 9.17 9.18 -11.23
C LYS A 56 8.00 8.43 -10.61
N CYS A 57 8.18 8.04 -9.36
CA CYS A 57 7.12 7.53 -8.51
C CYS A 57 6.87 8.54 -7.38
N GLN A 58 5.60 8.75 -7.04
CA GLN A 58 5.21 9.67 -5.98
C GLN A 58 4.18 9.02 -5.08
N ILE A 59 4.49 8.95 -3.78
CA ILE A 59 3.52 8.55 -2.76
C ILE A 59 2.65 9.76 -2.41
N LEU A 60 1.33 9.60 -2.56
CA LEU A 60 0.34 10.63 -2.20
C LEU A 60 -0.12 10.46 -0.75
N ALA A 61 -0.39 9.22 -0.35
CA ALA A 61 -0.82 8.89 1.01
C ALA A 61 -0.59 7.41 1.31
N ILE A 62 -0.41 7.09 2.60
CA ILE A 62 -0.49 5.74 3.12
C ILE A 62 -1.64 5.70 4.13
N GLU A 63 -2.65 4.89 3.85
CA GLU A 63 -3.91 4.82 4.59
C GLU A 63 -4.14 3.44 5.21
N GLY A 64 -5.04 3.39 6.20
CA GLY A 64 -5.29 2.20 7.01
C GLY A 64 -6.04 1.07 6.30
N ALA A 65 -6.43 0.06 7.07
CA ALA A 65 -7.12 -1.12 6.56
C ALA A 65 -8.53 -0.81 6.01
N ALA A 66 -9.20 0.22 6.51
CA ALA A 66 -10.53 0.63 6.04
C ALA A 66 -10.51 1.08 4.56
N SER A 67 -9.66 2.05 4.21
CA SER A 67 -9.49 2.52 2.82
C SER A 67 -9.10 1.38 1.88
N ALA A 68 -8.26 0.45 2.34
CA ALA A 68 -7.87 -0.71 1.56
C ALA A 68 -9.06 -1.62 1.21
N LYS A 69 -9.96 -1.86 2.17
CA LYS A 69 -11.16 -2.68 1.96
C LYS A 69 -12.12 -2.01 0.98
N GLU A 70 -12.35 -0.71 1.12
CA GLU A 70 -13.18 0.08 0.19
C GLU A 70 -12.62 0.02 -1.23
N MET A 71 -11.31 0.19 -1.39
CA MET A 71 -10.65 0.09 -2.69
C MET A 71 -10.85 -1.27 -3.33
N ILE A 72 -10.66 -2.36 -2.58
CA ILE A 72 -10.86 -3.72 -3.09
C ILE A 72 -12.30 -3.95 -3.55
N ILE A 73 -13.29 -3.45 -2.81
CA ILE A 73 -14.71 -3.56 -3.18
C ILE A 73 -14.95 -2.80 -4.49
N SER A 74 -14.54 -1.53 -4.57
CA SER A 74 -14.72 -0.71 -5.76
C SER A 74 -14.02 -1.31 -6.98
N SER A 75 -12.79 -1.82 -6.83
CA SER A 75 -12.07 -2.49 -7.92
C SER A 75 -12.80 -3.76 -8.41
N LYS A 76 -13.46 -4.51 -7.53
CA LYS A 76 -14.26 -5.68 -7.92
C LYS A 76 -15.52 -5.28 -8.68
N GLU A 77 -16.20 -4.22 -8.26
CA GLU A 77 -17.41 -3.72 -8.92
C GLU A 77 -17.11 -3.20 -10.33
N ASN A 78 -16.01 -2.47 -10.50
CA ASN A 78 -15.59 -1.94 -11.80
C ASN A 78 -15.03 -2.99 -12.77
N HIS A 79 -14.73 -4.19 -12.28
CA HIS A 79 -14.24 -5.30 -13.12
C HIS A 79 -15.34 -6.26 -13.58
N ALA A 80 -16.55 -6.15 -13.02
CA ALA A 80 -17.72 -6.96 -13.37
C ALA A 80 -18.39 -6.45 -14.65
#